data_AF-A0A561X3C8-F1
#
_entry.id   AF-A0A561X3C8-F1
#
_cell.length_a   1.000
_cell.length_b   1.000
_cell.length_c   1.000
_cell.angle_alpha   90.00
_cell.angle_beta   90.00
_cell.angle_gamma   90.00
#
_symmetry.space_group_name_H-M   'P 1'
#
loop_
_entity.id
_entity.type
_entity.pdbx_description
1 polymer ?
#
loop_
_entity_poly.entity_id
_entity_poly.type
_entity_poly.pdbx_seq_one_letter_code
_entity_poly.pdbx_strand_id
1 'polypeptide(L)'
;MGENKTLREGYTTGSCATAATKAALTALVTGQVQTEATIRLPIGRVVTFAVESCVVHGATATAAVVKDGGDDPDATHGARIVATVSWAPEPGVHLDGGEGVGRVTKPGLPVPVGEAAINPVPRKMIHEAVNEVLAQHGIDRGVNVVISVPGGEEIAKKTLNARLGIIGGISILGTRGIVVPFSTAAYRASIVQALQVAKANSCRHVVITTGGRSEKYAMQEYPHLPEEAFIEMGDFVGFTLKQCKRLGMEMVSMVGMMGKFSKVAQGVMMVHSKSAPVDFGFLAALARQAGASKELVDAVRGANTAAQVGDMMQEAGCTKFFELLCEACCQAALHEVGGGLNVAVSIYTMNGQRLGKAVLLDGDDEVDRSGS
;
A
#
# COMPACT_ATOMS: atom_id res chain seq x y z
N MET A 1 21.95 10.62 24.01
CA MET A 1 21.36 9.27 23.90
C MET A 1 19.90 9.39 24.30
N GLY A 2 19.00 9.61 23.34
CA GLY A 2 17.56 9.55 23.63
C GLY A 2 17.15 8.08 23.67
N GLU A 3 16.47 7.67 24.73
CA GLU A 3 15.90 6.33 24.85
C GLU A 3 15.12 5.98 23.59
N ASN A 4 15.45 4.84 22.98
CA ASN A 4 14.73 4.33 21.83
C ASN A 4 13.37 3.83 22.32
N LYS A 5 12.41 4.75 22.45
CA LYS A 5 11.07 4.47 22.96
C LYS A 5 10.41 3.47 21.99
N THR A 6 10.19 2.23 22.45
CA THR A 6 9.52 1.20 21.66
C THR A 6 8.12 1.70 21.30
N LEU A 7 7.86 1.89 20.01
CA LEU A 7 6.56 2.33 19.51
C LEU A 7 5.49 1.27 19.83
N ARG A 8 4.30 1.73 20.22
CA ARG A 8 3.20 0.89 20.66
C ARG A 8 2.44 0.28 19.48
N GLU A 9 2.24 -1.04 19.53
CA GLU A 9 1.36 -1.75 18.60
C GLU A 9 -0.10 -1.37 18.82
N GLY A 10 -0.89 -1.39 17.74
CA GLY A 10 -2.33 -1.26 17.78
C GLY A 10 -3.06 -2.52 17.32
N TYR A 11 -4.37 -2.39 17.10
CA TYR A 11 -5.22 -3.45 16.59
C TYR A 11 -5.88 -3.06 15.29
N THR A 12 -6.05 -4.06 14.43
CA THR A 12 -6.62 -3.86 13.08
C THR A 12 -8.13 -3.63 13.13
N THR A 13 -8.70 -3.04 12.08
CA THR A 13 -10.17 -2.91 11.96
C THR A 13 -10.87 -4.28 12.03
N GLY A 14 -10.25 -5.33 11.50
CA GLY A 14 -10.75 -6.70 11.63
C GLY A 14 -10.81 -7.23 13.06
N SER A 15 -9.82 -6.92 13.89
CA SER A 15 -9.82 -7.33 15.31
C SER A 15 -10.93 -6.63 16.08
N CYS A 16 -11.09 -5.32 15.89
CA CYS A 16 -12.14 -4.53 16.53
C CYS A 16 -13.53 -4.99 16.06
N ALA A 17 -13.74 -5.28 14.77
CA ALA A 17 -14.99 -5.83 14.25
C ALA A 17 -15.32 -7.22 14.85
N THR A 18 -14.29 -8.07 15.02
CA THR A 18 -14.44 -9.40 15.65
C THR A 18 -14.83 -9.27 17.12
N ALA A 19 -14.15 -8.40 17.86
CA ALA A 19 -14.46 -8.14 19.28
C ALA A 19 -15.87 -7.56 19.47
N ALA A 20 -16.26 -6.58 18.65
CA ALA A 20 -17.60 -6.03 18.64
C ALA A 20 -18.66 -7.11 18.32
N THR A 21 -18.40 -7.99 17.34
CA THR A 21 -19.32 -9.08 16.99
C THR A 21 -19.48 -10.05 18.17
N LYS A 22 -18.38 -10.45 18.81
CA LYS A 22 -18.41 -11.34 19.97
C LYS A 22 -19.19 -10.72 21.12
N ALA A 23 -18.94 -9.46 21.44
CA ALA A 23 -19.68 -8.73 22.48
C ALA A 23 -21.19 -8.68 22.19
N ALA A 24 -21.57 -8.29 20.97
CA ALA A 24 -22.96 -8.17 20.57
C ALA A 24 -23.68 -9.52 20.64
N LEU A 25 -23.05 -10.59 20.14
CA LEU A 25 -23.67 -11.93 20.15
C LEU A 25 -23.77 -12.50 21.57
N THR A 26 -22.74 -12.35 22.39
CA THR A 26 -22.82 -12.75 23.81
C THR A 26 -23.95 -11.99 24.51
N ALA A 27 -24.11 -10.70 24.24
CA ALA A 27 -25.22 -9.91 24.80
C ALA A 27 -26.59 -10.40 24.32
N LEU A 28 -26.72 -10.72 23.03
CA LEU A 28 -27.97 -11.26 22.47
C LEU A 28 -28.35 -12.61 23.10
N VAL A 29 -27.36 -13.47 23.35
CA VAL A 29 -27.55 -14.80 23.94
C VAL A 29 -27.90 -14.73 25.43
N THR A 30 -27.19 -13.89 26.18
CA THR A 30 -27.28 -13.84 27.64
C THR A 30 -28.30 -12.82 28.15
N GLY A 31 -28.70 -11.87 27.31
CA GLY A 31 -29.46 -10.68 27.72
C GLY A 31 -28.64 -9.69 28.56
N GLN A 32 -27.33 -9.92 28.74
CA GLN A 32 -26.47 -9.08 29.57
C GLN A 32 -25.57 -8.19 28.72
N VAL A 33 -25.49 -6.91 29.09
CA VAL A 33 -24.59 -5.93 28.46
C VAL A 33 -23.14 -6.35 28.69
N GLN A 34 -22.33 -6.33 27.62
CA GLN A 34 -20.90 -6.65 27.68
C GLN A 34 -20.07 -5.36 27.74
N THR A 35 -19.11 -5.31 28.66
CA THR A 35 -18.14 -4.20 28.77
C THR A 35 -16.78 -4.54 28.17
N GLU A 36 -16.54 -5.82 27.87
CA GLU A 36 -15.32 -6.30 27.24
C GLU A 36 -15.59 -7.52 26.35
N ALA A 37 -14.67 -7.79 25.42
CA ALA A 37 -14.69 -9.00 24.61
C ALA A 37 -13.28 -9.54 24.39
N THR A 38 -13.09 -10.83 24.69
CA THR A 38 -11.80 -11.51 24.52
C THR A 38 -11.80 -12.34 23.23
N ILE A 39 -10.86 -12.07 22.33
CA ILE A 39 -10.72 -12.77 21.04
C ILE A 39 -9.30 -13.32 20.85
N ARG A 40 -9.18 -14.36 20.01
CA ARG A 40 -7.89 -14.86 19.54
C ARG A 40 -7.53 -14.19 18.21
N LEU A 41 -6.35 -13.59 18.15
CA LEU A 41 -5.81 -12.98 16.94
C LEU A 41 -5.12 -14.03 16.05
N PRO A 42 -4.98 -13.79 14.73
CA PRO A 42 -4.30 -14.70 13.81
C PRO A 42 -2.85 -15.03 14.19
N ILE A 43 -2.17 -14.13 14.91
CA ILE A 43 -0.82 -14.37 15.47
C ILE A 43 -0.80 -15.29 16.70
N GLY A 44 -1.95 -15.85 17.09
CA GLY A 44 -2.10 -16.75 18.23
C GLY A 44 -2.30 -16.05 19.58
N ARG A 45 -2.10 -14.72 19.66
CA ARG A 45 -2.32 -13.94 20.88
C ARG A 45 -3.81 -13.87 21.24
N VAL A 46 -4.13 -13.98 22.52
CA VAL A 46 -5.48 -13.72 23.05
C VAL A 46 -5.49 -12.31 23.62
N VAL A 47 -6.48 -11.52 23.23
CA VAL A 47 -6.56 -10.09 23.59
C VAL A 47 -7.97 -9.75 24.00
N THR A 48 -8.09 -8.98 25.08
CA THR A 48 -9.35 -8.41 25.58
C THR A 48 -9.50 -6.97 25.13
N PHE A 49 -10.62 -6.68 24.49
CA PHE A 49 -10.99 -5.35 23.99
C PHE A 49 -12.04 -4.75 24.92
N ALA A 50 -11.87 -3.48 25.27
CA ALA A 50 -12.94 -2.71 25.90
C ALA A 50 -14.09 -2.49 24.89
N VAL A 51 -15.31 -2.74 25.34
CA VAL A 51 -16.53 -2.49 24.56
C VAL A 51 -17.06 -1.12 24.98
N GLU A 52 -17.05 -0.18 24.06
CA GLU A 52 -17.44 1.22 24.30
C GLU A 52 -18.95 1.31 24.57
N SER A 53 -19.74 0.56 23.83
CA SER A 53 -21.19 0.48 24.01
C SER A 53 -21.69 -0.89 23.60
N CYS A 54 -22.69 -1.40 24.32
CA CYS A 54 -23.36 -2.66 24.02
C CYS A 54 -24.83 -2.54 24.41
N VAL A 55 -25.74 -2.82 23.47
CA VAL A 55 -27.17 -2.64 23.66
C VAL A 55 -27.91 -3.83 23.07
N VAL A 56 -28.91 -4.32 23.79
CA VAL A 56 -29.81 -5.39 23.34
C VAL A 56 -31.20 -4.79 23.12
N HIS A 57 -31.78 -5.03 21.94
CA HIS A 57 -33.08 -4.52 21.55
C HIS A 57 -33.92 -5.66 20.95
N GLY A 58 -34.70 -6.34 21.79
CA GLY A 58 -35.52 -7.47 21.34
C GLY A 58 -34.67 -8.61 20.79
N ALA A 59 -34.76 -8.90 19.50
CA ALA A 59 -34.03 -9.98 18.82
C ALA A 59 -32.72 -9.53 18.14
N THR A 60 -32.29 -8.29 18.38
CA THR A 60 -31.03 -7.73 17.89
C THR A 60 -30.16 -7.27 19.05
N ALA A 61 -28.85 -7.33 18.86
CA ALA A 61 -27.88 -6.69 19.74
C ALA A 61 -26.81 -5.96 18.93
N THR A 62 -26.32 -4.86 19.48
CA THR A 62 -25.30 -4.04 18.85
C THR A 62 -24.21 -3.75 19.85
N ALA A 63 -22.95 -3.90 19.46
CA ALA A 63 -21.81 -3.49 20.27
C ALA A 63 -20.79 -2.70 19.44
N ALA A 64 -20.02 -1.85 20.10
CA ALA A 64 -19.01 -1.01 19.48
C ALA A 64 -17.66 -1.10 20.18
N VAL A 65 -16.60 -1.09 19.39
CA VAL A 65 -15.21 -1.02 19.84
C VAL A 65 -14.54 0.14 19.13
N VAL A 66 -13.88 1.01 19.89
CA VAL A 66 -13.07 2.10 19.33
C VAL A 66 -11.71 1.54 18.95
N LYS A 67 -11.32 1.71 17.69
CA LYS A 67 -10.06 1.20 17.19
C LYS A 67 -8.89 1.97 17.76
N ASP A 68 -7.99 1.25 18.41
CA ASP A 68 -6.71 1.78 18.84
C ASP A 68 -5.60 1.33 17.86
N GLY A 69 -5.13 2.26 17.04
CA GLY A 69 -4.06 2.05 16.06
C GLY A 69 -2.64 2.02 16.63
N GLY A 70 -2.44 2.20 17.94
CA GLY A 70 -1.09 2.35 18.49
C GLY A 70 -0.45 3.66 18.06
N ASP A 71 0.87 3.65 17.85
CA ASP A 71 1.65 4.82 17.40
C ASP A 71 1.77 4.90 15.87
N ASP A 72 1.05 4.06 15.11
CA ASP A 72 1.01 4.14 13.65
C ASP A 72 0.17 5.34 13.20
N PRO A 73 0.61 6.14 12.20
CA PRO A 73 -0.20 7.20 11.60
C PRO A 73 -1.30 6.63 10.70
N ASP A 74 -2.23 5.88 11.31
CA ASP A 74 -3.32 5.16 10.66
C ASP A 74 -4.59 6.03 10.63
N ALA A 75 -5.12 6.29 9.43
CA ALA A 75 -6.34 7.09 9.23
C ALA A 75 -7.58 6.54 9.98
N THR A 76 -7.57 5.25 10.32
CA THR A 76 -8.66 4.57 11.04
C THR A 76 -8.44 4.51 12.55
N HIS A 77 -7.36 5.09 13.09
CA HIS A 77 -7.20 5.26 14.54
C HIS A 77 -8.36 6.08 15.12
N GLY A 78 -8.94 5.63 16.23
CA GLY A 78 -10.10 6.25 16.87
C GLY A 78 -11.43 5.96 16.17
N ALA A 79 -11.43 5.22 15.05
CA ALA A 79 -12.67 4.86 14.38
C ALA A 79 -13.53 3.95 15.26
N ARG A 80 -14.81 4.28 15.41
CA ARG A 80 -15.79 3.45 16.12
C ARG A 80 -16.26 2.34 15.20
N ILE A 81 -15.95 1.09 15.53
CA ILE A 81 -16.37 -0.09 14.76
C ILE A 81 -17.54 -0.75 15.47
N VAL A 82 -18.65 -0.88 14.78
CA VAL A 82 -19.93 -1.36 15.31
C VAL A 82 -20.27 -2.69 14.66
N ALA A 83 -20.70 -3.66 15.46
CA ALA A 83 -21.29 -4.90 14.97
C ALA A 83 -22.74 -4.98 15.47
N THR A 84 -23.67 -5.20 14.54
CA THR A 84 -25.06 -5.52 14.85
C THR A 84 -25.33 -6.97 14.49
N VAL A 85 -25.88 -7.72 15.43
CA VAL A 85 -26.18 -9.15 15.26
C VAL A 85 -27.66 -9.43 15.50
N SER A 86 -28.19 -10.41 14.78
CA SER A 86 -29.54 -10.93 14.97
C SER A 86 -29.61 -12.39 14.59
N TRP A 87 -30.67 -13.08 15.02
CA TRP A 87 -30.94 -14.45 14.59
C TRP A 87 -31.30 -14.48 13.10
N ALA A 88 -30.70 -15.43 12.38
CA ALA A 88 -31.03 -15.72 11.00
C ALA A 88 -31.91 -16.98 10.90
N PRO A 89 -32.84 -17.03 9.93
CA PRO A 89 -33.66 -18.22 9.70
C PRO A 89 -32.86 -19.38 9.10
N GLU A 90 -31.85 -19.08 8.28
CA GLU A 90 -30.99 -20.09 7.65
C GLU A 90 -29.74 -20.36 8.49
N PRO A 91 -29.28 -21.62 8.62
CA PRO A 91 -28.05 -21.94 9.34
C PRO A 91 -26.82 -21.20 8.81
N GLY A 92 -25.85 -20.97 9.69
CA GLY A 92 -24.57 -20.35 9.34
C GLY A 92 -24.45 -18.88 9.73
N VAL A 93 -23.33 -18.27 9.34
CA VAL A 93 -22.99 -16.87 9.65
C VAL A 93 -23.14 -16.04 8.38
N HIS A 94 -24.09 -15.12 8.37
CA HIS A 94 -24.39 -14.24 7.24
C HIS A 94 -23.77 -12.87 7.51
N LEU A 95 -22.63 -12.59 6.87
CA LEU A 95 -21.82 -11.40 7.16
C LEU A 95 -21.91 -10.38 6.03
N ASP A 96 -22.27 -9.14 6.38
CA ASP A 96 -22.25 -7.99 5.46
C ASP A 96 -21.73 -6.71 6.17
N GLY A 97 -21.54 -5.64 5.41
CA GLY A 97 -21.15 -4.32 5.89
C GLY A 97 -22.29 -3.30 5.82
N GLY A 98 -22.52 -2.53 6.89
CA GLY A 98 -23.43 -1.40 6.90
C GLY A 98 -22.75 -0.08 6.53
N GLU A 99 -23.24 1.01 7.13
CA GLU A 99 -22.71 2.37 6.95
C GLU A 99 -21.18 2.41 7.14
N GLY A 100 -20.48 3.11 6.24
CA GLY A 100 -19.06 3.39 6.34
C GLY A 100 -18.12 2.19 6.16
N VAL A 101 -18.65 1.00 5.83
CA VAL A 101 -17.88 -0.11 5.26
C VAL A 101 -18.00 -0.07 3.75
N GLY A 102 -16.86 0.10 3.06
CA GLY A 102 -16.84 0.28 1.62
C GLY A 102 -17.33 -0.95 0.86
N ARG A 103 -17.78 -0.75 -0.38
CA ARG A 103 -18.12 -1.80 -1.34
C ARG A 103 -17.04 -1.93 -2.40
N VAL A 104 -16.68 -3.17 -2.74
CA VAL A 104 -15.74 -3.45 -3.82
C VAL A 104 -16.44 -3.24 -5.16
N THR A 105 -15.90 -2.34 -5.98
CA THR A 105 -16.43 -1.97 -7.30
C THR A 105 -15.50 -2.37 -8.44
N LYS A 106 -14.24 -2.73 -8.14
CA LYS A 106 -13.24 -3.16 -9.13
C LYS A 106 -12.73 -4.57 -8.82
N PRO A 107 -12.36 -5.35 -9.84
CA PRO A 107 -11.75 -6.66 -9.64
C PRO A 107 -10.29 -6.53 -9.15
N GLY A 108 -9.72 -7.64 -8.66
CA GLY A 108 -8.30 -7.75 -8.28
C GLY A 108 -8.04 -7.69 -6.78
N LEU A 109 -9.05 -7.31 -5.98
CA LEU A 109 -9.00 -7.46 -4.53
C LEU A 109 -9.36 -8.89 -4.09
N PRO A 110 -8.96 -9.33 -2.88
CA PRO A 110 -9.36 -10.62 -2.32
C PRO A 110 -10.86 -10.76 -2.03
N VAL A 111 -11.60 -9.65 -2.09
CA VAL A 111 -13.04 -9.58 -1.85
C VAL A 111 -13.75 -9.37 -3.19
N PRO A 112 -14.80 -10.14 -3.53
CA PRO A 112 -15.52 -10.01 -4.80
C PRO A 112 -16.19 -8.65 -5.02
N VAL A 113 -16.39 -8.29 -6.28
CA VAL A 113 -17.14 -7.08 -6.67
C VAL A 113 -18.59 -7.18 -6.19
N GLY A 114 -19.10 -6.08 -5.64
CA GLY A 114 -20.43 -5.96 -5.04
C GLY A 114 -20.46 -6.20 -3.53
N GLU A 115 -19.46 -6.90 -2.98
CA GLU A 115 -19.43 -7.22 -1.56
C GLU A 115 -18.86 -6.11 -0.68
N ALA A 116 -19.22 -6.13 0.61
CA ALA A 116 -18.57 -5.35 1.64
C ALA A 116 -17.07 -5.66 1.72
N ALA A 117 -16.25 -4.61 1.83
CA ALA A 117 -14.79 -4.64 1.91
C ALA A 117 -14.28 -5.19 3.25
N ILE A 118 -14.74 -6.39 3.61
CA ILE A 118 -14.32 -7.17 4.76
C ILE A 118 -13.40 -8.28 4.22
N ASN A 119 -12.11 -8.17 4.52
CA ASN A 119 -11.11 -9.06 3.95
C ASN A 119 -11.21 -10.50 4.50
N PRO A 120 -10.63 -11.51 3.81
CA PRO A 120 -10.79 -12.91 4.19
C PRO A 120 -10.39 -13.26 5.63
N VAL A 121 -9.31 -12.67 6.15
CA VAL A 121 -8.86 -12.93 7.54
C VAL A 121 -9.87 -12.37 8.56
N PRO A 122 -10.29 -11.09 8.49
CA PRO A 122 -11.39 -10.60 9.33
C PRO A 122 -12.69 -11.39 9.20
N ARG A 123 -13.09 -11.80 7.99
CA ARG A 123 -14.27 -12.67 7.82
C ARG A 123 -14.11 -13.96 8.62
N LYS A 124 -12.98 -14.65 8.46
CA LYS A 124 -12.67 -15.87 9.22
C LYS A 124 -12.72 -15.64 10.74
N MET A 125 -12.08 -14.57 11.22
CA MET A 125 -12.09 -14.24 12.65
C MET A 125 -13.51 -14.00 13.20
N ILE A 126 -14.35 -13.29 12.45
CA ILE A 126 -15.75 -13.05 12.81
C ILE A 126 -16.54 -14.37 12.86
N HIS A 127 -16.37 -15.24 11.86
CA HIS A 127 -17.04 -16.55 11.85
C HIS A 127 -16.60 -17.43 13.02
N GLU A 128 -15.30 -17.46 13.31
CA GLU A 128 -14.76 -18.21 14.47
C GLU A 128 -15.32 -17.67 15.78
N ALA A 129 -15.39 -16.35 15.96
CA ALA A 129 -15.95 -15.74 17.16
C ALA A 129 -17.45 -16.02 17.33
N VAL A 130 -18.23 -15.99 16.25
CA VAL A 130 -19.66 -16.35 16.28
C VAL A 130 -19.83 -17.81 16.68
N ASN A 131 -19.13 -18.72 16.00
CA ASN A 131 -19.21 -20.16 16.27
C ASN A 131 -18.75 -20.50 17.70
N GLU A 132 -17.74 -19.81 18.22
CA GLU A 132 -17.30 -19.96 19.60
C GLU A 132 -18.42 -19.65 20.60
N VAL A 133 -19.11 -18.52 20.43
CA VAL A 133 -20.21 -18.11 21.33
C VAL A 133 -21.40 -19.06 21.22
N LEU A 134 -21.78 -19.47 20.01
CA LEU A 134 -22.87 -20.42 19.78
C LEU A 134 -22.58 -21.78 20.42
N ALA A 135 -21.37 -22.31 20.23
CA ALA A 135 -20.95 -23.58 20.82
C ALA A 135 -20.91 -23.53 22.35
N GLN A 136 -20.41 -22.43 22.93
CA GLN A 136 -20.37 -22.24 24.39
C GLN A 136 -21.76 -22.27 25.05
N HIS A 137 -22.80 -21.87 24.33
CA HIS A 137 -24.17 -21.81 24.84
C HIS A 137 -25.08 -22.92 24.27
N GLY A 138 -24.53 -23.86 23.48
CA GLY A 138 -25.31 -24.95 22.89
C GLY A 138 -26.41 -24.49 21.93
N ILE A 139 -26.19 -23.39 21.19
CA ILE A 139 -27.16 -22.81 20.27
C ILE A 139 -26.85 -23.26 18.85
N ASP A 140 -27.84 -23.90 18.20
CA ASP A 140 -27.79 -24.26 16.78
C ASP A 140 -28.78 -23.39 15.99
N ARG A 141 -28.36 -22.16 15.69
CA ARG A 141 -29.12 -21.17 14.90
C ARG A 141 -28.19 -20.35 14.03
N GLY A 142 -28.70 -19.89 12.89
CA GLY A 142 -28.00 -18.91 12.07
C GLY A 142 -27.91 -17.54 12.72
N VAL A 143 -26.90 -16.76 12.33
CA VAL A 143 -26.65 -15.41 12.82
C VAL A 143 -26.36 -14.48 11.66
N ASN A 144 -27.11 -13.38 11.58
CA ASN A 144 -26.77 -12.24 10.72
C ASN A 144 -25.81 -11.33 11.46
N VAL A 145 -24.74 -10.89 10.80
CA VAL A 145 -23.74 -9.96 11.32
C VAL A 145 -23.56 -8.82 10.33
N VAL A 146 -23.80 -7.59 10.77
CA VAL A 146 -23.57 -6.37 9.99
C VAL A 146 -22.50 -5.53 10.69
N ILE A 147 -21.38 -5.30 10.00
CA ILE A 147 -20.30 -4.43 10.48
C ILE A 147 -20.48 -3.02 9.92
N SER A 148 -20.52 -2.01 10.78
CA SER A 148 -20.61 -0.61 10.39
C SER A 148 -19.48 0.20 11.01
N VAL A 149 -19.10 1.29 10.35
CA VAL A 149 -18.11 2.25 10.84
C VAL A 149 -18.70 3.66 10.65
N PRO A 150 -19.42 4.20 11.65
CA PRO A 150 -19.95 5.56 11.57
C PRO A 150 -18.84 6.56 11.19
N GLY A 151 -19.10 7.41 10.19
CA GLY A 151 -18.09 8.32 9.62
C GLY A 151 -17.01 7.66 8.76
N GLY A 152 -17.13 6.36 8.48
CA GLY A 152 -16.17 5.59 7.68
C GLY A 152 -15.99 6.09 6.25
N GLU A 153 -17.03 6.66 5.64
CA GLU A 153 -16.93 7.28 4.31
C GLU A 153 -15.97 8.47 4.30
N GLU A 154 -16.04 9.34 5.32
CA GLU A 154 -15.12 10.49 5.45
C GLU A 154 -13.69 10.04 5.76
N ILE A 155 -13.52 8.99 6.57
CA ILE A 155 -12.21 8.39 6.81
C ILE A 155 -11.62 7.85 5.51
N ALA A 156 -12.43 7.18 4.69
CA ALA A 156 -11.99 6.56 3.44
C ALA A 156 -11.40 7.57 2.44
N LYS A 157 -11.84 8.82 2.45
CA LYS A 157 -11.28 9.90 1.61
C LYS A 157 -9.79 10.18 1.90
N LYS A 158 -9.30 9.79 3.08
CA LYS A 158 -7.88 9.90 3.50
C LYS A 158 -7.09 8.61 3.26
N THR A 159 -7.65 7.66 2.52
CA THR A 159 -7.05 6.34 2.25
C THR A 159 -6.90 6.09 0.76
N LEU A 160 -6.22 5.01 0.39
CA LEU A 160 -6.09 4.55 -0.99
C LEU A 160 -7.31 3.73 -1.48
N ASN A 161 -8.37 3.62 -0.67
CA ASN A 161 -9.51 2.75 -0.95
C ASN A 161 -10.21 3.07 -2.27
N ALA A 162 -10.49 4.33 -2.55
CA ALA A 162 -11.20 4.72 -3.78
C ALA A 162 -10.45 4.27 -5.05
N ARG A 163 -9.12 4.37 -5.03
CA ARG A 163 -8.25 3.92 -6.13
C ARG A 163 -8.33 2.41 -6.34
N LEU A 164 -8.28 1.66 -5.24
CA LEU A 164 -8.46 0.21 -5.24
C LEU A 164 -9.88 -0.24 -5.63
N GLY A 165 -10.81 0.69 -5.86
CA GLY A 165 -12.20 0.39 -6.16
C GLY A 165 -13.00 0.02 -4.91
N ILE A 166 -12.73 0.65 -3.77
CA ILE A 166 -13.49 0.49 -2.55
C ILE A 166 -14.19 1.82 -2.27
N ILE A 167 -15.52 1.85 -2.45
CA ILE A 167 -16.33 3.07 -2.44
C ILE A 167 -17.34 3.06 -1.30
N GLY A 168 -17.62 4.22 -0.70
CA GLY A 168 -18.64 4.39 0.35
C GLY A 168 -18.17 4.05 1.77
N GLY A 169 -16.89 3.78 1.98
CA GLY A 169 -16.38 3.46 3.31
C GLY A 169 -14.97 2.90 3.38
N ILE A 170 -14.54 2.56 4.60
CA ILE A 170 -13.24 1.94 4.86
C ILE A 170 -13.31 0.41 4.66
N SER A 171 -12.13 -0.19 4.65
CA SER A 171 -11.97 -1.65 4.60
C SER A 171 -11.84 -2.22 6.01
N ILE A 172 -12.53 -3.32 6.28
CA ILE A 172 -12.31 -4.14 7.47
C ILE A 172 -11.22 -5.15 7.12
N LEU A 173 -9.99 -4.87 7.56
CA LEU A 173 -8.79 -5.58 7.14
C LEU A 173 -7.86 -5.87 8.33
N GLY A 174 -6.86 -6.71 8.09
CA GLY A 174 -5.87 -7.11 9.08
C GLY A 174 -5.50 -8.59 8.92
N THR A 175 -4.24 -8.90 8.62
CA THR A 175 -3.79 -10.28 8.43
C THR A 175 -3.30 -10.93 9.72
N ARG A 176 -2.74 -10.13 10.63
CA ARG A 176 -2.16 -10.56 11.90
C ARG A 176 -3.02 -10.20 13.11
N GLY A 177 -4.03 -9.36 12.92
CA GLY A 177 -4.85 -8.81 14.00
C GLY A 177 -4.20 -7.67 14.79
N ILE A 178 -2.96 -7.29 14.47
CA ILE A 178 -2.24 -6.15 15.06
C ILE A 178 -1.79 -5.15 14.00
N VAL A 179 -1.62 -3.90 14.41
CA VAL A 179 -1.01 -2.82 13.63
C VAL A 179 0.39 -2.58 14.20
N VAL A 180 1.40 -2.68 13.34
CA VAL A 180 2.80 -2.41 13.69
C VAL A 180 3.17 -1.04 13.10
N PRO A 181 3.58 -0.06 13.92
CA PRO A 181 3.90 1.29 13.43
C PRO A 181 4.96 1.29 12.33
N PHE A 182 4.72 2.05 11.26
CA PHE A 182 5.62 2.23 10.12
C PHE A 182 6.04 0.91 9.46
N SER A 183 5.13 -0.06 9.42
CA SER A 183 5.41 -1.41 8.91
C SER A 183 5.72 -1.41 7.41
N THR A 184 6.97 -1.76 7.09
CA THR A 184 7.42 -2.03 5.71
C THR A 184 6.65 -3.17 5.07
N ALA A 185 6.20 -4.16 5.87
CA ALA A 185 5.40 -5.28 5.39
C ALA A 185 3.99 -4.84 4.98
N ALA A 186 3.35 -3.94 5.75
CA ALA A 186 2.04 -3.41 5.40
C ALA A 186 2.11 -2.56 4.12
N TYR A 187 3.14 -1.73 3.99
CA TYR A 187 3.35 -0.92 2.78
C TYR A 187 3.65 -1.79 1.54
N ARG A 188 4.45 -2.86 1.67
CA ARG A 188 4.66 -3.81 0.56
C ARG A 188 3.37 -4.53 0.17
N ALA A 189 2.50 -4.85 1.13
CA ALA A 189 1.22 -5.48 0.85
C ALA A 189 0.27 -4.53 0.07
N SER A 190 0.27 -3.23 0.37
CA SER A 190 -0.54 -2.26 -0.39
C SER A 190 -0.05 -2.10 -1.83
N ILE A 191 1.27 -2.12 -2.08
CA ILE A 191 1.83 -2.15 -3.44
C ILE A 191 1.33 -3.38 -4.21
N VAL A 192 1.36 -4.56 -3.58
CA VAL A 192 0.89 -5.80 -4.24
C VAL A 192 -0.59 -5.71 -4.58
N GLN A 193 -1.42 -5.19 -3.67
CA GLN A 193 -2.85 -5.01 -3.92
C GLN A 193 -3.11 -4.03 -5.08
N ALA A 194 -2.43 -2.88 -5.12
CA ALA A 194 -2.55 -1.92 -6.21
C ALA A 194 -2.20 -2.56 -7.57
N LEU A 195 -1.10 -3.32 -7.64
CA LEU A 195 -0.72 -4.03 -8.87
C LEU A 195 -1.71 -5.14 -9.26
N GLN A 196 -2.33 -5.82 -8.29
CA GLN A 196 -3.37 -6.82 -8.57
C GLN A 196 -4.64 -6.17 -9.13
N VAL A 197 -5.05 -5.01 -8.60
CA VAL A 197 -6.14 -4.22 -9.16
C VAL A 197 -5.79 -3.75 -10.57
N ALA A 198 -4.60 -3.21 -10.80
CA ALA A 198 -4.14 -2.81 -12.13
C ALA A 198 -4.23 -3.97 -13.13
N LYS A 199 -3.67 -5.14 -12.78
CA LYS A 199 -3.72 -6.34 -13.61
C LYS A 199 -5.15 -6.78 -13.92
N ALA A 200 -6.01 -6.83 -12.90
CA ALA A 200 -7.39 -7.27 -13.05
C ALA A 200 -8.22 -6.31 -13.91
N ASN A 201 -7.83 -5.04 -13.96
CA ASN A 201 -8.37 -4.03 -14.87
C ASN A 201 -7.61 -3.97 -16.21
N SER A 202 -6.93 -5.06 -16.60
CA SER A 202 -6.24 -5.22 -17.87
C SER A 202 -5.13 -4.19 -18.16
N CYS A 203 -4.59 -3.55 -17.11
CA CYS A 203 -3.42 -2.70 -17.26
C CYS A 203 -2.21 -3.59 -17.58
N ARG A 204 -1.64 -3.40 -18.77
CA ARG A 204 -0.33 -3.95 -19.17
C ARG A 204 0.78 -2.91 -18.98
N HIS A 205 0.35 -1.64 -19.08
CA HIS A 205 0.95 -0.35 -18.70
C HIS A 205 0.91 -0.03 -17.20
N VAL A 206 2.00 -0.08 -16.41
CA VAL A 206 1.99 0.50 -15.04
C VAL A 206 3.06 1.57 -14.81
N VAL A 207 2.74 2.58 -14.02
CA VAL A 207 3.63 3.68 -13.64
C VAL A 207 3.87 3.64 -12.14
N ILE A 208 5.12 3.40 -11.75
CA ILE A 208 5.53 3.31 -10.35
C ILE A 208 6.23 4.59 -9.93
N THR A 209 5.78 5.19 -8.83
CA THR A 209 6.24 6.52 -8.43
C THR A 209 6.75 6.55 -7.00
N THR A 210 7.65 7.50 -6.74
CA THR A 210 8.28 7.64 -5.42
C THR A 210 7.40 8.29 -4.35
N GLY A 211 6.19 8.71 -4.73
CA GLY A 211 5.18 9.37 -3.89
C GLY A 211 4.23 10.26 -4.71
N GLY A 212 3.20 10.81 -4.06
CA GLY A 212 2.09 11.53 -4.72
C GLY A 212 2.49 12.72 -5.60
N ARG A 213 3.60 13.42 -5.30
CA ARG A 213 4.09 14.50 -6.20
C ARG A 213 4.58 13.94 -7.54
N SER A 214 5.39 12.88 -7.51
CA SER A 214 5.83 12.20 -8.74
C SER A 214 4.67 11.52 -9.46
N GLU A 215 3.66 11.04 -8.73
CA GLU A 215 2.43 10.49 -9.32
C GLU A 215 1.66 11.55 -10.11
N LYS A 216 1.51 12.76 -9.57
CA LYS A 216 0.85 13.86 -10.29
C LYS A 216 1.55 14.17 -11.63
N TYR A 217 2.88 14.16 -11.66
CA TYR A 217 3.65 14.37 -12.89
C TYR A 217 3.54 13.18 -13.85
N ALA A 218 3.55 11.96 -13.31
CA ALA A 218 3.31 10.75 -14.08
C ALA A 218 1.94 10.77 -14.77
N MET A 219 0.88 11.18 -14.07
CA MET A 219 -0.46 11.28 -14.66
C MET A 219 -0.54 12.31 -15.80
N GLN A 220 0.25 13.39 -15.72
CA GLN A 220 0.37 14.36 -16.82
C GLN A 220 1.17 13.79 -17.99
N GLU A 221 2.19 12.96 -17.73
CA GLU A 221 2.99 12.31 -18.76
C GLU A 221 2.24 11.17 -19.47
N TYR A 222 1.39 10.45 -18.75
CA TYR A 222 0.65 9.29 -19.24
C TYR A 222 -0.88 9.48 -19.09
N PRO A 223 -1.49 10.52 -19.70
CA PRO A 223 -2.91 10.86 -19.49
C PRO A 223 -3.88 9.83 -20.10
N HIS A 224 -3.37 8.91 -20.92
CA HIS A 224 -4.14 7.84 -21.54
C HIS A 224 -4.23 6.59 -20.65
N LEU A 225 -3.45 6.51 -19.56
CA LEU A 225 -3.52 5.40 -18.62
C LEU A 225 -4.61 5.66 -17.56
N PRO A 226 -5.33 4.62 -17.13
CA PRO A 226 -6.33 4.76 -16.09
C PRO A 226 -5.66 4.93 -14.72
N GLU A 227 -6.40 5.42 -13.71
CA GLU A 227 -5.84 5.75 -12.40
C GLU A 227 -5.17 4.54 -11.70
N GLU A 228 -5.69 3.33 -11.91
CA GLU A 228 -5.18 2.09 -11.33
C GLU A 228 -3.80 1.71 -11.85
N ALA A 229 -3.39 2.26 -13.00
CA ALA A 229 -2.06 2.06 -13.54
C ALA A 229 -0.98 2.81 -12.75
N PHE A 230 -1.35 3.73 -11.86
CA PHE A 230 -0.41 4.53 -11.07
C PHE A 230 -0.27 3.95 -9.66
N ILE A 231 0.96 3.57 -9.29
CA ILE A 231 1.27 2.93 -8.01
C ILE A 231 2.36 3.72 -7.30
N GLU A 232 2.04 4.24 -6.11
CA GLU A 232 3.03 4.79 -5.20
C GLU A 232 3.85 3.66 -4.56
N MET A 233 5.07 3.44 -5.07
CA MET A 233 6.00 2.43 -4.55
C MET A 233 6.86 2.93 -3.39
N GLY A 234 6.86 4.24 -3.15
CA GLY A 234 7.70 4.88 -2.13
C GLY A 234 9.18 4.62 -2.37
N ASP A 235 9.79 3.79 -1.53
CA ASP A 235 11.21 3.43 -1.60
C ASP A 235 11.48 2.00 -2.10
N PHE A 236 10.44 1.23 -2.41
CA PHE A 236 10.51 -0.20 -2.69
C PHE A 236 10.64 -0.52 -4.18
N VAL A 237 11.64 0.03 -4.87
CA VAL A 237 11.82 -0.08 -6.33
C VAL A 237 11.93 -1.53 -6.79
N GLY A 238 12.94 -2.27 -6.34
CA GLY A 238 13.18 -3.64 -6.82
C GLY A 238 12.09 -4.62 -6.41
N PHE A 239 11.49 -4.41 -5.23
CA PHE A 239 10.31 -5.19 -4.84
C PHE A 239 9.16 -5.00 -5.81
N THR A 240 8.84 -3.75 -6.13
CA THR A 240 7.73 -3.40 -7.02
C THR A 240 7.99 -3.96 -8.41
N LEU A 241 9.19 -3.77 -8.96
CA LEU A 241 9.59 -4.34 -10.26
C LEU A 241 9.43 -5.86 -10.31
N LYS A 242 9.89 -6.58 -9.27
CA LYS A 242 9.70 -8.03 -9.14
C LYS A 242 8.22 -8.43 -9.10
N GLN A 243 7.37 -7.63 -8.45
CA GLN A 243 5.92 -7.87 -8.47
C GLN A 243 5.30 -7.60 -9.84
N CYS A 244 5.73 -6.54 -10.55
CA CYS A 244 5.29 -6.26 -11.92
C CYS A 244 5.61 -7.43 -12.85
N LYS A 245 6.85 -7.93 -12.83
CA LYS A 245 7.25 -9.11 -13.62
C LYS A 245 6.44 -10.35 -13.25
N ARG A 246 6.30 -10.65 -11.96
CA ARG A 246 5.49 -11.79 -11.47
C ARG A 246 4.04 -11.72 -11.93
N LEU A 247 3.49 -10.50 -12.01
CA LEU A 247 2.11 -10.27 -12.45
C LEU A 247 1.98 -10.20 -13.98
N GLY A 248 3.08 -10.22 -14.74
CA GLY A 248 3.06 -10.23 -16.20
C GLY A 248 2.77 -8.86 -16.81
N MET A 249 3.19 -7.77 -16.15
CA MET A 249 3.17 -6.44 -16.76
C MET A 249 4.16 -6.43 -17.94
N GLU A 250 3.82 -5.75 -19.03
CA GLU A 250 4.75 -5.63 -20.17
C GLU A 250 5.67 -4.43 -20.03
N MET A 251 5.12 -3.32 -19.50
CA MET A 251 5.81 -2.06 -19.47
C MET A 251 5.67 -1.43 -18.08
N VAL A 252 6.79 -0.96 -17.55
CA VAL A 252 6.86 -0.27 -16.27
C VAL A 252 7.55 1.09 -16.47
N SER A 253 6.83 2.18 -16.24
CA SER A 253 7.43 3.51 -16.17
C SER A 253 7.75 3.86 -14.73
N MET A 254 8.99 4.20 -14.43
CA MET A 254 9.40 4.75 -13.15
C MET A 254 9.43 6.27 -13.25
N VAL A 255 8.67 6.96 -12.40
CA VAL A 255 8.64 8.43 -12.38
C VAL A 255 9.03 8.93 -11.00
N GLY A 256 10.03 9.81 -10.95
CA GLY A 256 10.60 10.22 -9.68
C GLY A 256 11.54 11.40 -9.76
N MET A 257 12.17 11.68 -8.62
CA MET A 257 13.12 12.77 -8.45
C MET A 257 14.56 12.24 -8.54
N MET A 258 15.46 13.10 -9.01
CA MET A 258 16.88 12.75 -9.19
C MET A 258 17.54 12.19 -7.92
N GLY A 259 17.16 12.67 -6.73
CA GLY A 259 17.67 12.16 -5.45
C GLY A 259 17.54 10.65 -5.29
N LYS A 260 16.35 10.09 -5.54
CA LYS A 260 16.11 8.65 -5.43
C LYS A 260 16.66 7.90 -6.64
N PHE A 261 16.50 8.45 -7.84
CA PHE A 261 16.88 7.75 -9.08
C PHE A 261 18.40 7.75 -9.31
N SER A 262 19.14 8.70 -8.75
CA SER A 262 20.60 8.60 -8.68
C SER A 262 21.07 7.31 -7.98
N LYS A 263 20.33 6.83 -6.97
CA LYS A 263 20.61 5.56 -6.28
C LYS A 263 20.17 4.36 -7.10
N VAL A 264 19.01 4.44 -7.77
CA VAL A 264 18.55 3.38 -8.69
C VAL A 264 19.58 3.16 -9.80
N ALA A 265 20.10 4.22 -10.39
CA ALA A 265 21.15 4.15 -11.41
C ALA A 265 22.45 3.46 -10.93
N GLN A 266 22.70 3.43 -9.62
CA GLN A 266 23.81 2.71 -8.99
C GLN A 266 23.47 1.25 -8.65
N GLY A 267 22.27 0.77 -9.00
CA GLY A 267 21.79 -0.57 -8.64
C GLY A 267 21.14 -0.66 -7.26
N VAL A 268 20.94 0.45 -6.55
CA VAL A 268 20.30 0.44 -5.22
C VAL A 268 18.78 0.45 -5.37
N MET A 269 18.18 -0.70 -5.11
CA MET A 269 16.75 -0.95 -5.34
C MET A 269 15.83 -0.72 -4.14
N MET A 270 16.40 -0.31 -3.01
CA MET A 270 15.69 0.22 -1.85
C MET A 270 16.19 1.64 -1.62
N VAL A 271 15.42 2.65 -2.01
CA VAL A 271 15.94 4.04 -2.19
C VAL A 271 15.73 4.95 -0.97
N HIS A 272 15.51 4.34 0.20
CA HIS A 272 15.38 5.08 1.46
C HIS A 272 16.63 5.94 1.71
N SER A 273 16.49 7.06 2.42
CA SER A 273 17.61 7.99 2.65
C SER A 273 18.82 7.32 3.32
N LYS A 274 18.56 6.34 4.20
CA LYS A 274 19.56 5.59 4.97
C LYS A 274 20.15 4.36 4.26
N SER A 275 19.65 3.95 3.10
CA SER A 275 20.04 2.67 2.49
C SER A 275 21.39 2.72 1.79
N ALA A 276 21.65 3.81 1.06
CA ALA A 276 22.92 4.09 0.42
C ALA A 276 23.11 5.61 0.24
N PRO A 277 24.34 6.13 0.39
CA PRO A 277 24.67 7.49 0.01
C PRO A 277 24.58 7.68 -1.51
N VAL A 278 24.61 8.93 -1.96
CA VAL A 278 24.76 9.25 -3.40
C VAL A 278 26.23 9.07 -3.77
N ASP A 279 26.52 8.34 -4.84
CA ASP A 279 27.86 8.24 -5.40
C ASP A 279 28.11 9.40 -6.39
N PHE A 280 28.82 10.43 -5.91
CA PHE A 280 29.20 11.58 -6.72
C PHE A 280 30.27 11.25 -7.76
N GLY A 281 31.08 10.20 -7.54
CA GLY A 281 32.02 9.71 -8.54
C GLY A 281 31.31 9.13 -9.76
N PHE A 282 30.27 8.35 -9.52
CA PHE A 282 29.37 7.84 -10.57
C PHE A 282 28.68 8.98 -11.33
N LEU A 283 28.08 9.95 -10.62
CA LEU A 283 27.45 11.10 -11.28
C LEU A 283 28.45 11.95 -12.08
N ALA A 284 29.67 12.12 -11.58
CA ALA A 284 30.73 12.82 -12.32
C ALA A 284 31.16 12.05 -13.59
N ALA A 285 31.16 10.71 -13.55
CA ALA A 285 31.42 9.90 -14.73
C ALA A 285 30.34 10.06 -15.80
N LEU A 286 29.06 10.08 -15.40
CA LEU A 286 27.94 10.36 -16.30
C LEU A 286 28.02 11.80 -16.86
N ALA A 287 28.36 12.79 -16.04
CA ALA A 287 28.51 14.17 -16.49
C ALA A 287 29.62 14.29 -17.55
N ARG A 288 30.76 13.63 -17.33
CA ARG A 288 31.84 13.57 -18.33
C ARG A 288 31.39 12.90 -19.63
N GLN A 289 30.64 11.80 -19.54
CA GLN A 289 30.08 11.12 -20.71
C GLN A 289 29.07 11.99 -21.47
N ALA A 290 28.32 12.84 -20.75
CA ALA A 290 27.40 13.81 -21.33
C ALA A 290 28.09 15.03 -21.96
N GLY A 291 29.42 15.13 -21.91
CA GLY A 291 30.18 16.24 -22.48
C GLY A 291 30.35 17.44 -21.56
N ALA A 292 30.13 17.28 -20.24
CA ALA A 292 30.42 18.34 -19.28
C ALA A 292 31.91 18.72 -19.28
N SER A 293 32.21 20.01 -19.05
CA SER A 293 33.59 20.48 -18.93
C SER A 293 34.30 19.84 -17.74
N LYS A 294 35.63 19.85 -17.76
CA LYS A 294 36.43 19.27 -16.67
C LYS A 294 36.11 19.96 -15.33
N GLU A 295 35.95 21.27 -15.34
CA GLU A 295 35.61 22.08 -14.17
C GLU A 295 34.25 21.68 -13.58
N LEU A 296 33.26 21.46 -14.44
CA LEU A 296 31.93 21.03 -14.02
C LEU A 296 31.95 19.60 -13.46
N VAL A 297 32.69 18.68 -14.09
CA VAL A 297 32.88 17.30 -13.60
C VAL A 297 33.54 17.29 -12.22
N ASP A 298 34.55 18.14 -11.99
CA ASP A 298 35.20 18.28 -10.69
C ASP A 298 34.26 18.88 -9.64
N ALA A 299 33.42 19.85 -10.02
CA ALA A 299 32.38 20.40 -9.14
C ALA A 299 31.35 19.34 -8.71
N VAL A 300 30.93 18.45 -9.62
CA VAL A 300 30.01 17.34 -9.31
C VAL A 300 30.59 16.41 -8.24
N ARG A 301 31.89 16.11 -8.30
CA ARG A 301 32.55 15.24 -7.30
C ARG A 301 32.51 15.84 -5.89
N GLY A 302 32.53 17.16 -5.79
CA GLY A 302 32.46 17.91 -4.53
C GLY A 302 31.05 18.27 -4.07
N ALA A 303 30.00 17.81 -4.78
CA ALA A 303 28.63 18.14 -4.42
C ALA A 303 28.17 17.42 -3.14
N ASN A 304 27.15 17.99 -2.49
CA ASN A 304 26.57 17.45 -1.26
C ASN A 304 25.28 16.66 -1.50
N THR A 305 24.56 16.94 -2.59
CA THR A 305 23.29 16.27 -2.91
C THR A 305 23.16 16.00 -4.40
N ALA A 306 22.43 14.94 -4.77
CA ALA A 306 22.08 14.69 -6.17
C ALA A 306 21.23 15.83 -6.77
N ALA A 307 20.42 16.54 -5.96
CA ALA A 307 19.67 17.69 -6.43
C ALA A 307 20.62 18.83 -6.89
N GLN A 308 21.64 19.13 -6.08
CA GLN A 308 22.68 20.11 -6.44
C GLN A 308 23.38 19.73 -7.74
N VAL A 309 23.69 18.45 -7.95
CA VAL A 309 24.26 17.98 -9.23
C VAL A 309 23.29 18.23 -10.39
N GLY A 310 22.00 17.98 -10.19
CA GLY A 310 20.97 18.27 -11.18
C GLY A 310 20.91 19.75 -11.54
N ASP A 311 20.93 20.63 -10.54
CA ASP A 311 20.92 22.08 -10.75
C ASP A 311 22.15 22.52 -11.56
N MET A 312 23.35 22.05 -11.19
CA MET A 312 24.60 22.31 -11.92
C MET A 312 24.52 21.87 -13.40
N MET A 313 23.98 20.67 -13.67
CA MET A 313 23.85 20.17 -15.05
C MET A 313 22.83 20.97 -15.85
N GLN A 314 21.73 21.39 -15.22
CA GLN A 314 20.69 22.19 -15.85
C GLN A 314 21.20 23.60 -16.18
N GLU A 315 21.87 24.26 -15.24
CA GLU A 315 22.48 25.59 -15.44
C GLU A 315 23.53 25.57 -16.55
N ALA A 316 24.29 24.49 -16.66
CA ALA A 316 25.27 24.30 -17.73
C ALA A 316 24.66 23.86 -19.08
N GLY A 317 23.35 23.65 -19.16
CA GLY A 317 22.67 23.18 -20.37
C GLY A 317 23.01 21.73 -20.77
N CYS A 318 23.60 20.94 -19.86
CA CYS A 318 24.03 19.56 -20.12
C CYS A 318 22.87 18.57 -19.99
N THR A 319 21.86 18.69 -20.85
CA THR A 319 20.63 17.88 -20.76
C THR A 319 20.87 16.38 -20.99
N LYS A 320 21.89 16.02 -21.80
CA LYS A 320 22.26 14.63 -22.08
C LYS A 320 22.60 13.84 -20.81
N PHE A 321 23.07 14.51 -19.76
CA PHE A 321 23.31 13.89 -18.46
C PHE A 321 22.05 13.22 -17.89
N PHE A 322 20.89 13.86 -18.01
CA PHE A 322 19.65 13.32 -17.45
C PHE A 322 19.13 12.12 -18.24
N GLU A 323 19.35 12.08 -19.56
CA GLU A 323 19.06 10.90 -20.40
C GLU A 323 19.92 9.71 -19.99
N LEU A 324 21.24 9.90 -19.88
CA LEU A 324 22.17 8.85 -19.44
C LEU A 324 21.84 8.35 -18.03
N LEU A 325 21.42 9.24 -17.13
CA LEU A 325 20.99 8.85 -15.79
C LEU A 325 19.69 8.02 -15.83
N CYS A 326 18.75 8.36 -16.70
CA CYS A 326 17.52 7.57 -16.90
C CYS A 326 17.85 6.20 -17.52
N GLU A 327 18.74 6.14 -18.51
CA GLU A 327 19.21 4.90 -19.14
C GLU A 327 19.85 3.96 -18.11
N ALA A 328 20.73 4.50 -17.26
CA ALA A 328 21.35 3.73 -16.16
C ALA A 328 20.29 3.20 -15.17
N CYS A 329 19.23 3.96 -14.88
CA CYS A 329 18.12 3.47 -14.06
C CYS A 329 17.36 2.32 -14.73
N CYS A 330 17.10 2.41 -16.05
CA CYS A 330 16.47 1.34 -16.80
C CYS A 330 17.31 0.06 -16.77
N GLN A 331 18.62 0.17 -17.03
CA GLN A 331 19.56 -0.96 -16.98
C GLN A 331 19.57 -1.62 -15.60
N ALA A 332 19.67 -0.82 -14.54
CA ALA A 332 19.62 -1.33 -13.18
C ALA A 332 18.30 -2.05 -12.87
N ALA A 333 17.16 -1.50 -13.32
CA ALA A 333 15.85 -2.11 -13.13
C ALA A 333 15.72 -3.45 -13.86
N LEU A 334 16.18 -3.54 -15.12
CA LEU A 334 16.20 -4.77 -15.90
C LEU A 334 17.11 -5.82 -15.27
N HIS A 335 18.29 -5.41 -14.79
CA HIS A 335 19.20 -6.30 -14.07
C HIS A 335 18.55 -6.86 -12.78
N GLU A 336 17.86 -6.03 -12.01
CA GLU A 336 17.17 -6.43 -10.76
C GLU A 336 16.09 -7.52 -10.98
N VAL A 337 15.43 -7.50 -12.14
CA VAL A 337 14.40 -8.50 -12.49
C VAL A 337 14.89 -9.61 -13.43
N GLY A 338 16.10 -9.48 -13.99
CA GLY A 338 16.64 -10.38 -15.01
C GLY A 338 15.87 -10.32 -16.33
N GLY A 339 15.68 -9.12 -16.90
CA GLY A 339 14.94 -8.89 -18.15
C GLY A 339 13.44 -9.20 -18.04
N GLY A 340 12.76 -9.38 -19.18
CA GLY A 340 11.34 -9.75 -19.22
C GLY A 340 10.35 -8.62 -18.91
N LEU A 341 10.81 -7.36 -19.02
CA LEU A 341 10.02 -6.15 -18.83
C LEU A 341 10.54 -5.05 -19.76
N ASN A 342 9.65 -4.23 -20.31
CA ASN A 342 10.04 -2.95 -20.87
C ASN A 342 10.06 -1.90 -19.75
N VAL A 343 11.08 -1.05 -19.72
CA VAL A 343 11.25 -0.07 -18.64
C VAL A 343 11.41 1.33 -19.23
N ALA A 344 10.59 2.28 -18.78
CA ALA A 344 10.86 3.70 -18.94
C ALA A 344 11.24 4.34 -17.62
N VAL A 345 12.06 5.36 -17.67
CA VAL A 345 12.39 6.19 -16.51
C VAL A 345 12.25 7.64 -16.90
N SER A 346 11.52 8.41 -16.09
CA SER A 346 11.42 9.86 -16.21
C SER A 346 11.84 10.53 -14.91
N ILE A 347 12.76 11.49 -15.00
CA ILE A 347 13.21 12.29 -13.86
C ILE A 347 12.61 13.69 -13.95
N TYR A 348 12.06 14.16 -12.83
CA TYR A 348 11.44 15.47 -12.69
C TYR A 348 12.13 16.32 -11.61
N THR A 349 11.99 17.64 -11.73
CA THR A 349 12.27 18.60 -10.65
C THR A 349 11.12 18.64 -9.65
N MET A 350 11.37 19.26 -8.49
CA MET A 350 10.35 19.50 -7.47
C MET A 350 9.19 20.39 -7.94
N ASN A 351 9.38 21.14 -9.04
CA ASN A 351 8.40 22.04 -9.64
C ASN A 351 7.68 21.42 -10.85
N GLY A 352 7.97 20.15 -11.19
CA GLY A 352 7.28 19.43 -12.27
C GLY A 352 7.87 19.60 -13.66
N GLN A 353 9.08 20.16 -13.77
CA GLN A 353 9.81 20.16 -15.03
C GLN A 353 10.45 18.79 -15.26
N ARG A 354 10.23 18.18 -16.43
CA ARG A 354 10.92 16.94 -16.82
C ARG A 354 12.37 17.27 -17.18
N LEU A 355 13.31 16.61 -16.53
CA LEU A 355 14.75 16.76 -16.77
C LEU A 355 15.26 15.79 -17.83
N GLY A 356 14.80 14.54 -17.79
CA GLY A 356 15.21 13.50 -18.74
C GLY A 356 14.21 12.35 -18.78
N LYS A 357 14.31 11.57 -19.85
CA LYS A 357 13.55 10.33 -20.03
C LYS A 357 14.39 9.33 -20.81
N ALA A 358 14.30 8.06 -20.44
CA ALA A 358 14.81 6.94 -21.24
C ALA A 358 13.79 5.81 -21.30
N VAL A 359 13.87 4.98 -22.33
CA VAL A 359 13.07 3.77 -22.50
C VAL A 359 14.01 2.68 -23.00
N LEU A 360 14.03 1.54 -22.31
CA LEU A 360 14.73 0.33 -22.74
C LEU A 360 13.69 -0.78 -22.91
N LEU A 361 13.69 -1.39 -24.08
CA LEU A 361 12.81 -2.52 -24.38
C LEU A 361 13.58 -3.83 -24.14
N ASP A 362 12.88 -4.83 -23.65
CA ASP A 362 13.44 -6.17 -23.49
C ASP A 362 13.80 -6.74 -24.87
N GLY A 363 15.07 -7.07 -25.09
CA GLY A 363 15.60 -7.57 -26.36
C GLY A 363 16.57 -6.63 -27.10
N ASP A 364 16.72 -5.37 -26.68
CA ASP A 364 17.67 -4.42 -27.31
C ASP A 364 19.15 -4.74 -27.00
N ASP A 365 19.44 -5.67 -26.07
CA ASP A 365 20.80 -6.06 -25.66
C ASP A 365 21.44 -7.19 -26.52
N GLU A 366 20.72 -7.80 -27.47
CA GLU A 366 21.27 -8.90 -28.30
C GLU A 366 21.95 -8.44 -29.61
N VAL A 367 21.85 -7.16 -30.01
CA VAL A 367 22.27 -6.76 -31.37
C VAL A 367 23.69 -6.21 -31.49
N ASP A 368 24.42 -5.88 -30.41
CA ASP A 368 25.72 -5.19 -30.56
C ASP A 368 26.92 -5.79 -29.79
N ARG A 369 26.86 -7.11 -29.48
CA ARG A 369 28.02 -7.87 -28.94
C ARG A 369 28.54 -8.97 -29.84
N SER A 370 28.09 -9.03 -31.09
CA SER A 370 28.68 -9.90 -32.13
C SER A 370 29.32 -9.10 -33.26
N GLY A 371 30.16 -8.12 -32.90
CA GLY A 371 31.19 -7.61 -33.80
C GLY A 371 32.36 -8.58 -33.84
N SER A 372 32.31 -9.55 -34.75
CA SER A 372 33.47 -10.32 -35.23
C SER A 372 34.15 -9.62 -36.39
#